data_AF-A0A956K0I7-F1
#
_entry.id   AF-A0A956K0I7-F1
#
_cell.length_a   1.000
_cell.length_b   1.000
_cell.length_c   1.000
_cell.angle_alpha   90.00
_cell.angle_beta   90.00
_cell.angle_gamma   90.00
#
_symmetry.space_group_name_H-M   'P 1'
#
loop_
_entity.id
_entity.type
_entity.pdbx_description
1 polymer ?
#
loop_
_entity_poly.entity_id
_entity_poly.type
_entity_poly.pdbx_seq_one_letter_code
_entity_poly.pdbx_strand_id
1 'polypeptide(L)'
;EEFAANLGEAFGEVRRVLKPHGLLAFTFRHSTPEGWLAMAKALARSGLKPVQVLPMPGEAGTGLHTHDGTSLWDAVLVFRKLPTTTPTETLTKEQVAAARANVRRWRDRFRRQDRLPFNDADFLNLFRASLVGASLGLYGHAKNADIGLRSALEDVVQG
;
A
#
# COMPACT_ATOMS: atom_id res chain seq x y z
N GLU A 1 -12.27 8.76 -11.52
CA GLU A 1 -12.34 7.47 -12.26
C GLU A 1 -11.21 7.36 -13.27
N GLU A 2 -10.90 8.41 -14.01
CA GLU A 2 -9.78 8.48 -14.97
C GLU A 2 -8.41 8.07 -14.38
N PHE A 3 -8.04 8.56 -13.19
CA PHE A 3 -6.76 8.19 -12.55
C PHE A 3 -6.59 6.67 -12.37
N ALA A 4 -7.61 5.98 -11.88
CA ALA A 4 -7.54 4.53 -11.65
C ALA A 4 -7.48 3.75 -12.97
N ALA A 5 -8.16 4.24 -14.01
CA ALA A 5 -8.13 3.63 -15.34
C ALA A 5 -6.73 3.76 -15.97
N ASN A 6 -6.20 4.98 -16.04
CA ASN A 6 -4.88 5.26 -16.63
C ASN A 6 -3.76 4.52 -15.87
N LEU A 7 -3.83 4.49 -14.54
CA LEU A 7 -2.89 3.73 -13.72
C LEU A 7 -3.02 2.21 -13.95
N GLY A 8 -4.25 1.72 -14.15
CA GLY A 8 -4.51 0.31 -14.48
C GLY A 8 -3.93 -0.09 -15.83
N GLU A 9 -4.04 0.76 -16.85
CA GLU A 9 -3.41 0.57 -18.16
C GLU A 9 -1.89 0.49 -18.04
N ALA A 10 -1.28 1.42 -17.27
CA ALA A 10 0.15 1.40 -17.01
C ALA A 10 0.59 0.10 -16.31
N PHE A 11 -0.14 -0.38 -15.29
CA PHE A 11 0.15 -1.66 -14.66
C PHE A 11 -0.03 -2.86 -15.61
N GLY A 12 -1.00 -2.79 -16.51
CA GLY A 12 -1.21 -3.80 -17.56
C GLY A 12 0.00 -3.91 -18.49
N GLU A 13 0.51 -2.78 -18.97
CA GLU A 13 1.69 -2.73 -19.83
C GLU A 13 2.95 -3.17 -19.09
N VAL A 14 3.14 -2.72 -17.84
CA VAL A 14 4.23 -3.19 -16.99
C VAL A 14 4.17 -4.71 -16.83
N ARG A 15 3.00 -5.29 -16.52
CA ARG A 15 2.84 -6.75 -16.44
C ARG A 15 3.17 -7.43 -17.78
N ARG A 16 2.74 -6.87 -18.91
CA ARG A 16 2.97 -7.45 -20.24
C ARG A 16 4.46 -7.65 -20.49
N VAL A 17 5.28 -6.63 -20.19
CA VAL A 17 6.74 -6.66 -20.41
C VAL A 17 7.53 -7.30 -19.27
N LEU A 18 6.95 -7.43 -18.07
CA LEU A 18 7.62 -8.04 -16.92
C LEU A 18 7.93 -9.53 -17.20
N LYS A 19 9.21 -9.90 -17.01
CA LYS A 19 9.69 -11.29 -17.11
C LYS A 19 8.89 -12.21 -16.17
N PRO A 20 8.75 -13.51 -16.46
CA PRO A 20 7.95 -14.44 -15.65
C PRO A 20 8.25 -14.42 -14.14
N HIS A 21 9.52 -14.23 -13.76
CA HIS A 21 9.97 -14.15 -12.36
C HIS A 21 10.42 -12.74 -11.93
N GLY A 22 10.15 -11.73 -12.77
CA GLY A 22 10.48 -10.34 -12.48
C GLY A 22 9.72 -9.79 -11.28
N LEU A 23 10.32 -8.78 -10.65
CA LEU A 23 9.70 -7.99 -9.59
C LEU A 23 9.35 -6.60 -10.15
N LEU A 24 8.18 -6.11 -9.78
CA LEU A 24 7.84 -4.69 -9.89
C LEU A 24 7.92 -4.08 -8.49
N ALA A 25 8.69 -3.02 -8.32
CA ALA A 25 8.59 -2.15 -7.15
C ALA A 25 7.87 -0.87 -7.57
N PHE A 26 6.75 -0.57 -6.92
CA PHE A 26 5.97 0.64 -7.17
C PHE A 26 5.90 1.45 -5.89
N THR A 27 6.34 2.71 -5.96
CA THR A 27 6.29 3.65 -4.85
C THR A 27 5.07 4.54 -4.99
N PHE A 28 4.34 4.75 -3.89
CA PHE A 28 3.16 5.60 -3.87
C PHE A 28 2.98 6.25 -2.50
N ARG A 29 2.47 7.47 -2.50
CA ARG A 29 2.09 8.23 -1.32
C ARG A 29 0.77 8.90 -1.58
N HIS A 30 -0.15 8.79 -0.62
CA HIS A 30 -1.41 9.53 -0.69
C HIS A 30 -1.96 9.78 0.71
N SER A 31 -2.38 11.01 0.99
CA SER A 31 -2.88 11.43 2.30
C SER A 31 -4.31 10.97 2.59
N THR A 32 -5.09 10.63 1.55
CA THR A 32 -6.51 10.27 1.69
C THR A 32 -6.81 8.81 1.31
N PRO A 33 -7.85 8.18 1.90
CA PRO A 33 -8.32 6.85 1.53
C PRO A 33 -8.64 6.69 0.04
N GLU A 34 -9.20 7.72 -0.59
CA GLU A 34 -9.68 7.68 -1.98
C GLU A 34 -8.55 7.37 -2.98
N GLY A 35 -7.36 7.93 -2.75
CA GLY A 35 -6.19 7.63 -3.59
C GLY A 35 -5.75 6.17 -3.46
N TRP A 36 -5.82 5.61 -2.25
CA TRP A 36 -5.53 4.20 -2.01
C TRP A 36 -6.59 3.27 -2.60
N LEU A 37 -7.87 3.64 -2.51
CA LEU A 37 -8.95 2.94 -3.21
C LEU A 37 -8.75 2.97 -4.73
N ALA A 38 -8.37 4.12 -5.29
CA ALA A 38 -8.12 4.25 -6.71
C ALA A 38 -6.94 3.36 -7.15
N MET A 39 -5.88 3.29 -6.34
CA MET A 39 -4.77 2.37 -6.59
C MET A 39 -5.19 0.90 -6.48
N ALA A 40 -5.99 0.53 -5.47
CA ALA A 40 -6.52 -0.84 -5.36
C ALA A 40 -7.36 -1.23 -6.58
N LYS A 41 -8.20 -0.32 -7.08
CA LYS A 41 -8.99 -0.49 -8.31
C LYS A 41 -8.09 -0.63 -9.55
N ALA A 42 -7.02 0.14 -9.66
CA ALA A 42 -6.07 0.03 -10.77
C ALA A 42 -5.36 -1.33 -10.77
N LEU A 43 -4.92 -1.79 -9.59
CA LEU A 43 -4.26 -3.09 -9.44
C LEU A 43 -5.22 -4.27 -9.62
N ALA A 44 -6.53 -4.04 -9.49
CA ALA A 44 -7.54 -5.08 -9.44
C ALA A 44 -7.51 -6.05 -10.64
N ARG A 45 -7.19 -5.50 -11.82
CA ARG A 45 -7.16 -6.23 -13.10
C ARG A 45 -5.75 -6.38 -13.65
N SER A 46 -4.75 -5.93 -12.91
CA SER A 46 -3.38 -5.87 -13.38
C SER A 46 -2.71 -7.24 -13.45
N GLY A 47 -3.20 -8.27 -12.74
CA GLY A 47 -2.53 -9.58 -12.65
C GLY A 47 -1.17 -9.54 -11.91
N LEU A 48 -0.96 -8.52 -11.08
CA LEU A 48 0.19 -8.34 -10.21
C LEU A 48 -0.19 -8.68 -8.77
N LYS A 49 0.53 -9.61 -8.14
CA LYS A 49 0.32 -9.97 -6.73
C LYS A 49 1.38 -9.34 -5.84
N PRO A 50 1.00 -8.61 -4.78
CA PRO A 50 1.97 -8.09 -3.83
C PRO A 50 2.64 -9.22 -3.06
N VAL A 51 3.95 -9.07 -2.85
CA VAL A 51 4.76 -9.95 -2.00
C VAL A 51 5.33 -9.21 -0.80
N GLN A 52 5.36 -7.87 -0.84
CA GLN A 52 5.86 -7.06 0.26
C GLN A 52 5.31 -5.63 0.21
N VAL A 53 5.17 -5.02 1.39
CA VAL A 53 4.92 -3.58 1.57
C VAL A 53 5.95 -3.06 2.58
N LEU A 54 6.72 -2.06 2.16
CA LEU A 54 7.83 -1.49 2.93
C LEU A 54 7.90 0.03 2.76
N PRO A 55 8.34 0.79 3.76
CA PRO A 55 8.52 2.22 3.61
C PRO A 55 9.85 2.54 2.93
N MET A 56 9.89 3.65 2.22
CA MET A 56 11.10 4.22 1.62
C MET A 56 11.13 5.72 1.91
N PRO A 57 12.27 6.31 2.30
CA PRO A 57 12.39 7.76 2.35
C PRO A 57 11.98 8.35 1.00
N GLY A 58 11.00 9.26 0.96
CA GLY A 58 10.67 9.97 -0.27
C GLY A 58 11.61 11.16 -0.48
N GLU A 59 11.08 12.29 -0.96
CA GLU A 59 11.81 13.57 -1.08
C GLU A 59 12.11 14.26 0.27
N ALA A 60 12.36 13.47 1.30
CA ALA A 60 12.75 13.97 2.61
C ALA A 60 14.14 14.62 2.53
N GLY A 61 14.17 15.92 2.28
CA GLY A 61 15.39 16.73 2.28
C GLY A 61 15.47 17.85 1.23
N THR A 62 14.50 18.00 0.32
CA THR A 62 14.61 18.98 -0.79
C THR A 62 13.46 19.99 -0.92
N GLY A 63 12.39 19.88 -0.13
CA GLY A 63 11.22 20.76 -0.25
C GLY A 63 11.03 21.72 0.92
N LEU A 64 10.95 23.03 0.63
CA LEU A 64 10.60 24.14 1.54
C LEU A 64 9.15 24.08 2.10
N HIS A 65 8.49 22.92 2.08
CA HIS A 65 7.08 22.73 2.46
C HIS A 65 6.87 21.52 3.37
N THR A 66 7.81 21.25 4.27
CA THR A 66 7.61 20.22 5.31
C THR A 66 6.84 20.86 6.47
N HIS A 67 5.51 20.84 6.39
CA HIS A 67 4.65 21.24 7.50
C HIS A 67 4.34 20.02 8.38
N ASP A 68 4.19 20.24 9.69
CA ASP A 68 3.80 19.22 10.65
C ASP A 68 2.55 18.45 10.16
N GLY A 69 2.63 17.12 10.18
CA GLY A 69 1.55 16.24 9.71
C GLY A 69 1.66 15.77 8.26
N THR A 70 2.69 16.18 7.51
CA THR A 70 2.96 15.63 6.17
C THR A 70 3.74 14.31 6.28
N SER A 71 3.34 13.30 5.50
CA SER A 71 4.13 12.06 5.38
C SER A 71 5.43 12.37 4.64
N LEU A 72 6.56 11.87 5.17
CA LEU A 72 7.91 12.00 4.64
C LEU A 72 8.36 10.72 3.90
N TRP A 73 7.68 9.61 4.17
CA TRP A 73 8.00 8.28 3.64
C TRP A 73 6.97 7.82 2.61
N ASP A 74 7.46 7.33 1.49
CA ASP A 74 6.62 6.61 0.55
C ASP A 74 6.37 5.17 1.02
N ALA A 75 5.27 4.59 0.54
CA ALA A 75 5.06 3.16 0.63
C ALA A 75 5.47 2.51 -0.69
N VAL A 76 6.32 1.50 -0.60
CA VAL A 76 6.73 0.66 -1.72
C VAL A 76 5.98 -0.65 -1.64
N LEU A 77 5.22 -0.95 -2.69
CA LEU A 77 4.62 -2.25 -2.90
C LEU A 77 5.47 -3.02 -3.91
N VAL A 78 5.88 -4.22 -3.53
CA VAL A 78 6.64 -5.12 -4.41
C VAL A 78 5.69 -6.19 -4.91
N PHE A 79 5.65 -6.38 -6.22
CA PHE A 79 4.76 -7.33 -6.89
C PHE A 79 5.52 -8.37 -7.69
N ARG A 80 4.89 -9.54 -7.84
CA ARG A 80 5.24 -10.54 -8.85
C ARG A 80 4.11 -10.67 -9.86
N LYS A 81 4.47 -11.07 -11.07
CA LYS A 81 3.51 -11.47 -12.09
C LYS A 81 2.80 -12.75 -11.65
N LEU A 82 1.47 -12.76 -11.69
CA LEU A 82 0.68 -13.98 -11.59
C LEU A 82 -0.14 -14.21 -12.86
N PRO A 83 -0.55 -15.46 -13.13
CA PRO A 83 -1.54 -15.76 -14.15
C PRO A 83 -2.82 -14.97 -13.92
N THR A 84 -3.31 -14.96 -12.68
CA THR A 84 -4.49 -14.21 -12.24
C THR A 84 -4.27 -13.65 -10.83
N THR A 85 -4.86 -12.49 -10.56
CA THR A 85 -4.99 -11.95 -9.20
C THR A 85 -6.44 -11.55 -9.06
N THR A 86 -7.15 -12.13 -8.10
CA THR A 86 -8.53 -11.75 -7.78
C THR A 86 -8.49 -10.87 -6.55
N PRO A 87 -8.73 -9.56 -6.69
CA PRO A 87 -8.83 -8.65 -5.57
C PRO A 87 -10.09 -8.99 -4.78
N THR A 88 -10.02 -8.76 -3.48
CA THR A 88 -11.19 -8.77 -2.61
C THR A 88 -11.51 -7.35 -2.18
N GLU A 89 -12.78 -6.98 -2.25
CA GLU A 89 -13.25 -5.71 -1.68
C GLU A 89 -13.48 -5.80 -0.18
N THR A 90 -13.42 -7.00 0.39
CA THR A 90 -13.55 -7.25 1.83
C THR A 90 -12.31 -7.90 2.41
N LEU A 91 -12.03 -7.59 3.67
CA LEU A 91 -10.91 -8.08 4.48
C LEU A 91 -11.46 -8.77 5.73
N THR A 92 -10.66 -9.65 6.33
CA THR A 92 -10.91 -10.14 7.69
C THR A 92 -10.19 -9.29 8.73
N LYS A 93 -10.59 -9.43 9.99
CA LYS A 93 -9.90 -8.83 11.14
C LYS A 93 -8.43 -9.22 11.20
N GLU A 94 -8.09 -10.46 10.88
CA GLU A 94 -6.72 -10.97 10.86
C GLU A 94 -5.89 -10.29 9.77
N GLN A 95 -6.47 -10.07 8.58
CA GLN A 95 -5.78 -9.36 7.50
C GLN A 95 -5.53 -7.89 7.84
N VAL A 96 -6.50 -7.22 8.47
CA VAL A 96 -6.32 -5.85 8.98
C VAL A 96 -5.27 -5.79 10.09
N ALA A 97 -5.28 -6.76 11.02
CA ALA A 97 -4.28 -6.87 12.07
C ALA A 97 -2.87 -7.14 11.52
N ALA A 98 -2.74 -8.00 10.50
CA ALA A 98 -1.46 -8.28 9.83
C ALA A 98 -0.93 -7.05 9.09
N ALA A 99 -1.81 -6.30 8.41
CA ALA A 99 -1.46 -5.02 7.80
C ALA A 99 -0.92 -4.03 8.84
N ARG A 100 -1.59 -3.91 10.00
CA ARG A 100 -1.15 -3.04 11.10
C ARG A 100 0.17 -3.50 11.71
N ALA A 101 0.34 -4.80 11.91
CA ALA A 101 1.57 -5.39 12.44
C ALA A 101 2.77 -5.13 11.53
N ASN A 102 2.59 -5.18 10.20
CA ASN A 102 3.64 -4.84 9.25
C ASN A 102 4.16 -3.41 9.45
N VAL A 103 3.25 -2.44 9.62
CA VAL A 103 3.60 -1.02 9.80
C VAL A 103 4.24 -0.78 11.15
N ARG A 104 3.71 -1.38 12.22
CA ARG A 104 4.29 -1.29 13.57
C ARG A 104 5.74 -1.76 13.60
N ARG A 105 6.03 -2.88 12.93
CA ARG A 105 7.41 -3.39 12.77
C ARG A 105 8.35 -2.34 12.16
N TRP A 106 7.88 -1.62 11.15
CA TRP A 106 8.67 -0.56 10.51
C TRP A 106 8.80 0.68 11.39
N ARG A 107 7.73 1.13 12.04
CA ARG A 107 7.79 2.24 13.01
C ARG A 107 8.79 1.93 14.11
N ASP A 108 8.75 0.73 14.71
CA ASP A 108 9.68 0.34 15.76
C ASP A 108 11.14 0.33 15.27
N ARG A 109 11.37 -0.08 14.01
CA ARG A 109 12.69 -0.07 13.38
C ARG A 109 13.23 1.35 13.18
N PHE A 110 12.39 2.31 12.79
CA PHE A 110 12.80 3.67 12.46
C PHE A 110 12.60 4.69 13.60
N ARG A 111 11.95 4.30 14.71
CA ARG A 111 11.72 5.16 15.87
C ARG A 111 12.99 5.80 16.45
N ARG A 112 14.15 5.18 16.24
CA ARG A 112 15.45 5.63 16.76
C ARG A 112 16.26 6.45 15.76
N GLN A 113 15.69 6.81 14.60
CA GLN A 113 16.41 7.54 13.56
C GLN A 113 16.14 9.04 13.67
N ASP A 114 17.12 9.80 14.17
CA ASP A 114 16.94 11.24 14.46
C ASP A 114 16.79 12.12 13.20
N ARG A 115 17.37 11.70 12.08
CA ARG A 115 17.42 12.52 10.84
C ARG A 115 16.16 12.44 10.00
N LEU A 116 15.38 11.38 10.16
CA LEU A 116 14.15 11.19 9.40
C LEU A 116 13.16 10.39 10.26
N PRO A 117 12.37 11.07 11.11
CA PRO A 117 11.40 10.39 11.95
C PRO A 117 10.34 9.70 11.08
N PHE A 118 9.83 8.57 11.57
CA PHE A 118 8.68 7.88 11.00
C PHE A 118 7.45 8.28 11.81
N ASN A 119 6.70 9.27 11.32
CA ASN A 119 5.61 9.92 12.05
C ASN A 119 4.26 9.22 11.84
N ASP A 120 3.18 9.76 12.42
CA ASP A 120 1.84 9.17 12.30
C ASP A 120 1.27 9.26 10.87
N ALA A 121 1.64 10.28 10.10
CA ALA A 121 1.26 10.37 8.69
C ALA A 121 1.95 9.29 7.86
N ASP A 122 3.21 8.96 8.16
CA ASP A 122 3.95 7.84 7.56
C ASP A 122 3.36 6.50 7.94
N PHE A 123 2.96 6.35 9.21
CA PHE A 123 2.25 5.18 9.69
C PHE A 123 0.97 4.98 8.88
N LEU A 124 0.16 6.02 8.75
CA LEU A 124 -1.12 5.94 8.03
C LEU A 124 -0.91 5.68 6.54
N ASN A 125 0.08 6.31 5.92
CA ASN A 125 0.45 6.11 4.51
C ASN A 125 0.83 4.64 4.27
N LEU A 126 1.76 4.10 5.06
CA LEU A 126 2.20 2.72 4.94
C LEU A 126 1.09 1.72 5.32
N PHE A 127 0.25 2.05 6.30
CA PHE A 127 -0.87 1.19 6.71
C PHE A 127 -1.90 1.03 5.61
N ARG A 128 -2.29 2.11 4.95
CA ARG A 128 -3.18 2.05 3.79
C ARG A 128 -2.58 1.26 2.63
N ALA A 129 -1.28 1.41 2.37
CA ALA A 129 -0.58 0.55 1.41
C ALA A 129 -0.64 -0.93 1.80
N SER A 130 -0.48 -1.23 3.09
CA SER A 130 -0.54 -2.58 3.63
C SER A 130 -1.95 -3.18 3.53
N LEU A 131 -3.00 -2.37 3.68
CA LEU A 131 -4.40 -2.78 3.47
C LEU A 131 -4.70 -3.06 1.99
N VAL A 132 -4.19 -2.23 1.06
CA VAL A 132 -4.26 -2.53 -0.38
C VAL A 132 -3.48 -3.82 -0.71
N GLY A 133 -2.34 -4.05 -0.07
CA GLY A 133 -1.63 -5.32 -0.16
C GLY A 133 -2.50 -6.50 0.31
N ALA A 134 -3.17 -6.34 1.45
CA ALA A 134 -4.07 -7.34 2.02
C ALA A 134 -5.23 -7.68 1.07
N SER A 135 -5.85 -6.68 0.45
CA SER A 135 -6.96 -6.85 -0.49
C SER A 135 -6.56 -7.56 -1.78
N LEU A 136 -5.27 -7.65 -2.06
CA LEU A 136 -4.67 -8.38 -3.19
C LEU A 136 -4.02 -9.71 -2.75
N GLY A 137 -4.25 -10.15 -1.51
CA GLY A 137 -3.84 -11.45 -0.99
C GLY A 137 -2.44 -11.52 -0.40
N LEU A 138 -1.85 -10.39 0.01
CA LEU A 138 -0.53 -10.35 0.68
C LEU A 138 -0.50 -11.17 1.98
N TYR A 139 -1.59 -11.12 2.75
CA TYR A 139 -1.72 -11.82 4.04
C TYR A 139 -2.60 -13.08 3.94
N GLY A 140 -2.58 -13.73 2.78
CA GLY A 140 -3.40 -14.90 2.49
C GLY A 140 -4.85 -14.57 2.14
N HIS A 141 -5.63 -15.62 1.92
CA HIS A 141 -7.07 -15.55 1.68
C HIS A 141 -7.79 -16.19 2.86
N ALA A 142 -8.85 -15.55 3.34
CA ALA A 142 -9.60 -16.05 4.48
C ALA A 142 -11.09 -16.20 4.13
N LYS A 143 -11.73 -17.17 4.79
CA LYS A 143 -13.18 -17.35 4.76
C LYS A 143 -13.80 -16.32 5.71
N ASN A 144 -14.98 -15.78 5.38
CA ASN A 144 -15.74 -14.80 6.19
C ASN A 144 -15.13 -13.39 6.24
N ALA A 145 -14.74 -12.83 5.10
CA ALA A 145 -14.33 -11.43 5.00
C ALA A 145 -15.55 -10.49 5.01
N ASP A 146 -15.68 -9.68 6.06
CA ASP A 146 -16.81 -8.80 6.33
C ASP A 146 -16.44 -7.30 6.43
N ILE A 147 -15.14 -6.97 6.50
CA ILE A 147 -14.68 -5.58 6.58
C ILE A 147 -14.44 -5.04 5.17
N GLY A 148 -15.24 -4.09 4.71
CA GLY A 148 -15.01 -3.43 3.42
C GLY A 148 -13.67 -2.69 3.40
N LEU A 149 -12.88 -2.83 2.32
CA LEU A 149 -11.59 -2.17 2.13
C LEU A 149 -11.72 -0.64 2.30
N ARG A 150 -12.80 -0.05 1.79
CA ARG A 150 -13.11 1.37 2.00
C ARG A 150 -13.14 1.73 3.48
N SER A 151 -13.96 1.01 4.25
CA SER A 151 -14.12 1.23 5.68
C SER A 151 -12.78 1.06 6.42
N ALA A 152 -11.98 0.04 6.05
CA ALA A 152 -10.65 -0.15 6.63
C ALA A 152 -9.66 0.98 6.30
N LEU A 153 -9.73 1.58 5.10
CA LEU A 153 -8.85 2.68 4.68
C LEU A 153 -9.24 4.02 5.34
N GLU A 154 -10.54 4.20 5.59
CA GLU A 154 -11.13 5.35 6.29
C GLU A 154 -10.94 5.26 7.81
N ASP A 155 -10.76 4.05 8.36
CA ASP A 155 -10.54 3.83 9.78
C ASP A 155 -9.22 4.47 10.26
N VAL A 156 -9.35 5.58 10.99
CA VAL A 156 -8.25 6.34 11.59
C VAL A 156 -7.93 5.84 13.01
N VAL A 157 -8.51 4.73 13.47
CA VAL A 157 -8.31 4.26 14.85
C VAL A 157 -6.84 3.82 15.05
N GLN A 158 -6.11 4.81 15.57
CA GLN A 158 -4.88 4.88 16.33
C GLN A 158 -3.70 4.05 15.80
N GLY A 159 -2.73 4.78 15.25
CA GLY A 159 -1.33 4.34 15.17
C GLY A 159 -0.81 3.93 16.54
#